data_AF-A0A949JQB1-F1
#
_entry.id   AF-A0A949JQB1-F1
#
_cell.length_a   1.000
_cell.length_b   1.000
_cell.length_c   1.000
_cell.angle_alpha   90.00
_cell.angle_beta   90.00
_cell.angle_gamma   90.00
#
_symmetry.space_group_name_H-M   'P 1'
#
loop_
_entity.id
_entity.type
_entity.pdbx_description
1 polymer ?
#
loop_
_entity_poly.entity_id
_entity_poly.type
_entity_poly.pdbx_seq_one_letter_code
_entity_poly.pdbx_strand_id
1 'polypeptide(L)'
;MGQSITTYIEDLFKYLKDYESDYSTFEAEAFFQTYNGVCAVFQALREQRDKAVEVDRVFLEKIKQRPLNSSDLRQLTVQIIISFFESVADTDGQSNRAYMYCREFRNVKRDVAYFETFLMPLLTREGSLNNNFKLNHFFLKEIGRFIRTFGSSTAKEVNFEDFKGMPVYQKLLTLHMRRAELGDSVVDDRDSLEHHMRNTGVFDKLKHEGPLPESYLREWNYLIEESFMDRLKASLSEAWGKLKGFFSSFNYVKLALAQRYSGYMFYGLIMVLFILLAFLVPMKWTSYSQSRLTEFEQRVEDTMDATGR
;
A
#
# COMPACT_ATOMS: atom_id res chain seq x y z
N MET A 1 -37.20 -6.05 9.35
CA MET A 1 -37.46 -4.86 10.17
C MET A 1 -36.16 -4.09 10.24
N GLY A 2 -36.04 -2.96 9.54
CA GLY A 2 -34.80 -2.17 9.53
C GLY A 2 -34.60 -1.45 10.85
N GLN A 3 -33.44 -1.63 11.49
CA GLN A 3 -33.03 -0.80 12.62
C GLN A 3 -33.02 0.67 12.20
N SER A 4 -33.48 1.55 13.08
CA SER A 4 -33.46 3.00 12.85
C SER A 4 -32.00 3.48 12.73
N ILE A 5 -31.72 4.43 11.84
CA ILE A 5 -30.41 5.09 11.73
C ILE A 5 -29.94 5.65 13.07
N THR A 6 -30.88 6.10 13.91
CA THR A 6 -30.57 6.60 15.25
C THR A 6 -29.84 5.55 16.07
N THR A 7 -30.29 4.28 16.06
CA THR A 7 -29.62 3.15 16.74
C THR A 7 -28.18 2.97 16.25
N TYR A 8 -27.94 3.03 14.94
CA TYR A 8 -26.57 2.96 14.40
C TYR A 8 -25.69 4.11 14.88
N ILE A 9 -26.24 5.33 15.00
CA ILE A 9 -25.50 6.47 15.55
C ILE A 9 -25.21 6.24 17.04
N GLU A 10 -26.16 5.70 17.81
CA GLU A 10 -25.92 5.37 19.22
C GLU A 10 -24.80 4.34 19.39
N ASP A 11 -24.85 3.28 18.58
CA ASP A 11 -23.83 2.22 18.57
C ASP A 11 -22.46 2.77 18.15
N LEU A 12 -22.41 3.65 17.14
CA LEU A 12 -21.16 4.31 16.72
C LEU A 12 -20.53 5.06 17.90
N PHE A 13 -21.30 5.86 18.61
CA PHE A 13 -20.80 6.62 19.77
C PHE A 13 -20.49 5.73 20.98
N LYS A 14 -21.13 4.57 21.10
CA LYS A 14 -20.75 3.55 22.07
C LYS A 14 -19.37 2.99 21.77
N TYR A 15 -19.07 2.61 20.52
CA TYR A 15 -17.72 2.15 20.14
C TYR A 15 -16.64 3.21 20.37
N LEU A 16 -16.94 4.49 20.12
CA LEU A 16 -16.03 5.59 20.46
C LEU A 16 -15.76 5.66 21.97
N LYS A 17 -16.79 5.46 22.79
CA LYS A 17 -16.66 5.44 24.25
C LYS A 17 -15.85 4.24 24.71
N ASP A 18 -16.12 3.05 24.16
CA ASP A 18 -15.42 1.80 24.51
C ASP A 18 -13.93 1.92 24.17
N TYR A 19 -13.60 2.47 23.00
CA TYR A 19 -12.21 2.81 22.63
C TYR A 19 -11.53 3.76 23.63
N GLU A 20 -12.25 4.77 24.12
CA GLU A 20 -11.75 5.78 25.06
C GLU A 20 -11.57 5.23 26.49
N SER A 21 -12.41 4.29 26.92
CA SER A 21 -12.36 3.75 28.29
C SER A 21 -11.55 2.47 28.42
N ASP A 22 -11.68 1.56 27.44
CA ASP A 22 -11.01 0.27 27.45
C ASP A 22 -10.82 -0.25 26.01
N TYR A 23 -9.68 0.11 25.43
CA TYR A 23 -9.31 -0.31 24.07
C TYR A 23 -9.32 -1.83 23.87
N SER A 24 -9.14 -2.63 24.93
CA SER A 24 -9.15 -4.10 24.80
C SER A 24 -10.52 -4.66 24.40
N THR A 25 -11.59 -3.92 24.71
CA THR A 25 -12.98 -4.27 24.36
C THR A 25 -13.40 -3.72 23.00
N PHE A 26 -12.54 -2.95 22.33
CA PHE A 26 -12.89 -2.30 21.07
C PHE A 26 -12.87 -3.28 19.90
N GLU A 27 -14.02 -3.42 19.24
CA GLU A 27 -14.19 -4.28 18.07
C GLU A 27 -14.13 -3.48 16.76
N ALA A 28 -12.95 -3.45 16.13
CA ALA A 28 -12.72 -2.65 14.91
C ALA A 28 -13.67 -3.00 13.75
N GLU A 29 -13.93 -4.29 13.51
CA GLU A 29 -14.79 -4.73 12.40
C GLU A 29 -16.26 -4.32 12.64
N ALA A 30 -16.75 -4.45 13.87
CA ALA A 30 -18.09 -4.03 14.23
C ALA A 30 -18.24 -2.51 14.12
N PHE A 31 -17.22 -1.76 14.57
CA PHE A 31 -17.13 -0.32 14.36
C PHE A 31 -17.20 0.05 12.86
N PHE A 32 -16.46 -0.62 11.98
CA PHE A 32 -16.49 -0.36 10.53
C PHE A 32 -17.87 -0.62 9.93
N GLN A 33 -18.52 -1.72 10.31
CA GLN A 33 -19.86 -2.05 9.83
C GLN A 33 -20.88 -1.00 10.27
N THR A 34 -20.84 -0.59 11.53
CA THR A 34 -21.72 0.46 12.06
C THR A 34 -21.47 1.80 11.37
N TYR A 35 -20.21 2.23 11.22
CA TYR A 35 -19.86 3.44 10.50
C TYR A 35 -20.39 3.43 9.07
N ASN A 36 -20.14 2.35 8.33
CA ASN A 36 -20.59 2.21 6.94
C ASN A 36 -22.11 2.17 6.84
N GLY A 37 -22.80 1.54 7.80
CA GLY A 37 -24.25 1.52 7.89
C GLY A 37 -24.85 2.93 8.05
N VAL A 38 -24.20 3.79 8.86
CA VAL A 38 -24.59 5.19 9.00
C VAL A 38 -24.37 5.96 7.70
N CYS A 39 -23.22 5.82 7.05
CA CYS A 39 -22.92 6.53 5.80
C CYS A 39 -23.83 6.10 4.64
N ALA A 40 -24.21 4.81 4.57
CA ALA A 40 -25.02 4.25 3.48
C ALA A 40 -26.40 4.91 3.34
N VAL A 41 -26.94 5.46 4.42
CA VAL A 41 -28.28 6.08 4.42
C VAL A 41 -28.27 7.58 4.13
N PHE A 42 -27.10 8.23 4.06
CA PHE A 42 -27.01 9.68 3.83
C PHE A 42 -27.64 10.11 2.50
N GLN A 43 -27.42 9.33 1.43
CA GLN A 43 -28.03 9.60 0.13
C GLN A 43 -29.57 9.54 0.19
N ALA A 44 -30.13 8.60 0.97
CA ALA A 44 -31.58 8.48 1.14
C ALA A 44 -32.17 9.60 2.01
N LEU A 45 -31.39 10.12 2.97
CA LEU A 45 -31.79 11.26 3.81
C LEU A 45 -31.90 12.57 3.04
N ARG A 46 -31.14 12.72 1.95
CA ARG A 46 -31.24 13.87 1.05
C ARG A 46 -32.67 14.10 0.54
N GLU A 47 -33.42 13.02 0.33
CA GLU A 47 -34.82 13.06 -0.14
C GLU A 47 -35.83 13.16 1.03
N GLN A 48 -35.38 12.97 2.27
CA GLN A 48 -36.21 12.88 3.47
C GLN A 48 -35.81 13.96 4.49
N ARG A 49 -36.09 15.22 4.15
CA ARG A 49 -35.62 16.41 4.88
C ARG A 49 -35.87 16.38 6.39
N ASP A 50 -37.09 16.07 6.83
CA ASP A 50 -37.42 16.05 8.26
C ASP A 50 -36.56 15.02 9.02
N LYS A 51 -36.26 13.88 8.38
CA LYS A 51 -35.38 12.86 8.94
C LYS A 51 -33.93 13.29 8.93
N ALA A 52 -33.47 14.01 7.91
CA ALA A 52 -32.12 14.58 7.90
C ALA A 52 -31.93 15.57 9.07
N VAL A 53 -32.92 16.42 9.35
CA VAL A 53 -32.90 17.34 10.50
C VAL A 53 -32.91 16.58 11.83
N GLU A 54 -33.68 15.50 11.95
CA GLU A 54 -33.67 14.65 13.14
C GLU A 54 -32.29 14.01 13.35
N VAL A 55 -31.71 13.44 12.30
CA VAL A 55 -30.39 12.80 12.32
C VAL A 55 -29.29 13.80 12.69
N ASP A 56 -29.31 15.02 12.12
CA ASP A 56 -28.39 16.11 12.49
C ASP A 56 -28.48 16.45 13.98
N ARG A 57 -29.70 16.51 14.55
CA ARG A 57 -29.89 16.75 15.99
C ARG A 57 -29.32 15.62 16.83
N VAL A 58 -29.57 14.37 16.45
CA VAL A 58 -29.03 13.20 17.17
C VAL A 58 -27.50 13.20 17.14
N PHE A 59 -26.89 13.49 15.99
CA PHE A 59 -25.44 13.68 15.91
C PHE A 59 -24.97 14.80 16.84
N LEU A 60 -25.58 15.98 16.76
CA LEU A 60 -25.19 17.13 17.58
C LEU A 60 -25.25 16.81 19.09
N GLU A 61 -26.32 16.14 19.52
CA GLU A 61 -26.47 15.70 20.92
C GLU A 61 -25.36 14.74 21.33
N LYS A 62 -25.08 13.70 20.55
CA LYS A 62 -24.02 12.73 20.86
C LYS A 62 -22.62 13.34 20.81
N ILE A 63 -22.38 14.27 19.87
CA ILE A 63 -21.10 14.99 19.75
C ILE A 63 -20.85 15.85 21.00
N LYS A 64 -21.87 16.56 21.49
CA LYS A 64 -21.74 17.45 22.67
C LYS A 64 -21.47 16.73 23.98
N GLN A 65 -21.68 15.40 24.05
CA GLN A 65 -21.47 14.63 25.28
C GLN A 65 -20.00 14.54 25.71
N ARG A 66 -19.05 14.66 24.76
CA ARG A 66 -17.60 14.61 25.05
C ARG A 66 -16.81 15.51 24.08
N PRO A 67 -15.66 16.06 24.50
CA PRO A 67 -14.81 16.85 23.62
C PRO A 67 -14.39 16.08 22.36
N LEU A 68 -14.39 16.74 21.20
CA LEU A 68 -14.01 16.14 19.92
C LEU A 68 -12.60 15.54 19.93
N ASN A 69 -11.69 16.16 20.67
CA ASN A 69 -10.28 15.78 20.79
C ASN A 69 -10.01 14.80 21.96
N SER A 70 -11.04 14.18 22.54
CA SER A 70 -10.87 13.22 23.64
C SER A 70 -10.16 11.93 23.21
N SER A 71 -10.26 11.55 21.93
CA SER A 71 -9.46 10.51 21.30
C SER A 71 -9.23 10.85 19.82
N ASP A 72 -8.17 10.29 19.24
CA ASP A 72 -7.96 10.35 17.79
C ASP A 72 -9.08 9.67 17.02
N LEU A 73 -9.55 8.49 17.49
CA LEU A 73 -10.68 7.79 16.88
C LEU A 73 -11.92 8.67 16.84
N ARG A 74 -12.31 9.33 17.95
CA ARG A 74 -13.46 10.24 17.96
C ARG A 74 -13.25 11.40 17.00
N GLN A 75 -12.07 12.03 17.06
CA GLN A 75 -11.81 13.20 16.25
C GLN A 75 -11.89 12.89 14.76
N LEU A 76 -11.25 11.79 14.32
CA LEU A 76 -11.31 11.32 12.94
C LEU A 76 -12.74 10.94 12.56
N THR A 77 -13.39 10.09 13.36
CA THR A 77 -14.75 9.59 13.08
C THR A 77 -15.75 10.74 12.91
N VAL A 78 -15.85 11.61 13.93
CA VAL A 78 -16.85 12.67 13.95
C VAL A 78 -16.56 13.70 12.87
N GLN A 79 -15.30 14.14 12.71
CA GLN A 79 -15.00 15.16 11.69
C GLN A 79 -15.26 14.65 10.28
N ILE A 80 -14.94 13.39 9.99
CA ILE A 80 -15.14 12.81 8.66
C ILE A 80 -16.62 12.54 8.39
N ILE A 81 -17.31 11.86 9.31
CA ILE A 81 -18.70 11.44 9.08
C ILE A 81 -19.65 12.64 8.98
N ILE A 82 -19.41 13.70 9.76
CA ILE A 82 -20.25 14.89 9.76
C ILE A 82 -19.99 15.75 8.51
N SER A 83 -18.74 15.79 8.02
CA SER A 83 -18.45 16.40 6.72
C SER A 83 -19.13 15.63 5.57
N PHE A 84 -19.12 14.29 5.59
CA PHE A 84 -19.90 13.50 4.62
C PHE A 84 -21.40 13.76 4.73
N PHE A 85 -21.93 13.83 5.96
CA PHE A 85 -23.35 14.09 6.18
C PHE A 85 -23.76 15.44 5.60
N GLU A 86 -23.00 16.50 5.88
CA GLU A 86 -23.25 17.83 5.31
C GLU A 86 -23.19 17.79 3.78
N SER A 87 -22.12 17.23 3.19
CA SER A 87 -21.91 17.31 1.75
C SER A 87 -22.85 16.38 0.94
N VAL A 88 -23.44 15.36 1.55
CA VAL A 88 -24.34 14.39 0.89
C VAL A 88 -25.82 14.67 1.20
N ALA A 89 -26.15 14.87 2.48
CA ALA A 89 -27.54 14.93 2.95
C ALA A 89 -28.06 16.36 3.08
N ASP A 90 -27.22 17.34 3.47
CA ASP A 90 -27.64 18.73 3.62
C ASP A 90 -27.62 19.47 2.27
N THR A 91 -28.80 19.72 1.70
CA THR A 91 -28.93 20.40 0.39
C THR A 91 -29.46 21.82 0.47
N ASP A 92 -30.08 22.19 1.59
CA ASP A 92 -30.74 23.48 1.78
C ASP A 92 -30.29 24.22 3.05
N GLY A 93 -29.27 23.72 3.74
CA GLY A 93 -28.67 24.38 4.90
C GLY A 93 -29.44 24.18 6.21
N GLN A 94 -30.46 23.31 6.24
CA GLN A 94 -31.31 23.11 7.41
C GLN A 94 -30.85 21.97 8.32
N SER A 95 -29.98 21.09 7.83
CA SER A 95 -29.47 19.89 8.52
C SER A 95 -27.94 19.94 8.67
N ASN A 96 -27.41 21.04 9.20
CA ASN A 96 -25.96 21.24 9.36
C ASN A 96 -25.53 21.68 10.76
N ARG A 97 -26.37 21.56 11.79
CA ARG A 97 -26.00 22.07 13.12
C ARG A 97 -24.84 21.28 13.71
N ALA A 98 -24.80 19.96 13.52
CA ALA A 98 -23.67 19.13 13.91
C ALA A 98 -22.39 19.52 13.16
N TYR A 99 -22.52 19.80 11.85
CA TYR A 99 -21.40 20.25 11.02
C TYR A 99 -20.86 21.62 11.47
N MET A 100 -21.74 22.61 11.64
CA MET A 100 -21.36 23.94 12.09
C MET A 100 -20.68 23.88 13.46
N TYR A 101 -21.21 23.08 14.39
CA TYR A 101 -20.57 22.85 15.68
C TYR A 101 -19.16 22.27 15.53
N CYS A 102 -18.97 21.21 14.73
CA CYS A 102 -17.65 20.62 14.51
C CYS A 102 -16.68 21.57 13.82
N ARG A 103 -17.20 22.37 12.87
CA ARG A 103 -16.44 23.33 12.07
C ARG A 103 -15.93 24.50 12.90
N GLU A 104 -16.61 24.89 13.98
CA GLU A 104 -16.13 25.92 14.91
C GLU A 104 -14.77 25.59 15.50
N PHE A 105 -14.52 24.31 15.82
CA PHE A 105 -13.25 23.84 16.40
C PHE A 105 -12.11 23.67 15.38
N ARG A 106 -12.38 23.88 14.09
CA ARG A 106 -11.35 23.74 13.05
C ARG A 106 -10.55 25.03 12.88
N ASN A 107 -9.24 24.90 12.76
CA ASN A 107 -8.34 25.97 12.32
C ASN A 107 -8.54 26.31 10.83
N VAL A 108 -8.89 25.31 10.01
CA VAL A 108 -9.16 25.46 8.58
C VAL A 108 -10.64 25.15 8.32
N LYS A 109 -11.37 26.11 7.74
CA LYS A 109 -12.84 26.00 7.57
C LYS A 109 -13.29 25.28 6.29
N ARG A 110 -12.36 25.00 5.35
CA ARG A 110 -12.62 24.22 4.14
C ARG A 110 -12.34 22.75 4.44
N ASP A 111 -13.29 21.85 4.16
CA ASP A 111 -13.20 20.42 4.53
C ASP A 111 -11.97 19.73 3.98
N VAL A 112 -11.75 19.81 2.67
CA VAL A 112 -10.58 19.18 2.00
C VAL A 112 -9.28 19.65 2.62
N ALA A 113 -9.09 20.96 2.75
CA ALA A 113 -7.88 21.52 3.34
C ALA A 113 -7.72 21.12 4.81
N TYR A 114 -8.80 21.02 5.58
CA TYR A 114 -8.76 20.53 6.96
C TYR A 114 -8.36 19.05 7.02
N PHE A 115 -8.85 18.23 6.10
CA PHE A 115 -8.52 16.81 6.03
C PHE A 115 -7.02 16.63 5.73
N GLU A 116 -6.49 17.36 4.76
CA GLU A 116 -5.09 17.30 4.35
C GLU A 116 -4.12 17.88 5.38
N THR A 117 -4.47 19.01 6.01
CA THR A 117 -3.54 19.76 6.87
C THR A 117 -3.68 19.44 8.35
N PHE A 118 -4.77 18.79 8.77
CA PHE A 118 -5.02 18.47 10.17
C PHE A 118 -5.32 16.98 10.39
N LEU A 119 -6.31 16.40 9.70
CA LEU A 119 -6.69 15.00 9.95
C LEU A 119 -5.64 14.00 9.46
N MET A 120 -5.00 14.27 8.32
CA MET A 120 -3.92 13.42 7.80
C MET A 120 -2.70 13.41 8.74
N PRO A 121 -2.17 14.56 9.21
CA PRO A 121 -1.16 14.55 10.25
C PRO A 121 -1.59 13.84 11.54
N LEU A 122 -2.85 14.03 11.98
CA LEU A 122 -3.40 13.31 13.14
C LEU A 122 -3.43 11.80 12.90
N LEU A 123 -3.78 11.35 11.70
CA LEU A 123 -3.84 9.95 11.32
C LEU A 123 -2.45 9.31 11.32
N THR A 124 -1.42 10.02 10.88
CA THR A 124 -0.08 9.44 10.70
C THR A 124 0.89 9.71 11.84
N ARG A 125 0.51 10.48 12.86
CA ARG A 125 1.37 10.71 14.02
C ARG A 125 1.65 9.39 14.75
N GLU A 126 2.80 9.32 15.41
CA GLU A 126 3.16 8.19 16.25
C GLU A 126 2.12 7.95 17.35
N GLY A 127 1.75 6.69 17.60
CA GLY A 127 0.76 6.31 18.60
C GLY A 127 -0.70 6.52 18.18
N SER A 128 -0.96 7.13 17.01
CA SER A 128 -2.33 7.36 16.53
C SER A 128 -3.10 6.06 16.39
N LEU A 129 -4.37 6.11 16.80
CA LEU A 129 -5.31 5.01 16.75
C LEU A 129 -4.82 3.77 17.52
N ASN A 130 -4.07 3.97 18.61
CA ASN A 130 -3.39 2.90 19.36
C ASN A 130 -2.51 2.01 18.46
N ASN A 131 -1.89 2.62 17.42
CA ASN A 131 -1.11 1.93 16.39
C ASN A 131 -1.89 0.84 15.62
N ASN A 132 -3.23 0.93 15.60
CA ASN A 132 -4.08 -0.02 14.88
C ASN A 132 -4.06 0.29 13.38
N PHE A 133 -3.31 -0.50 12.62
CA PHE A 133 -3.20 -0.31 11.17
C PHE A 133 -4.55 -0.45 10.44
N LYS A 134 -5.46 -1.33 10.87
CA LYS A 134 -6.79 -1.47 10.25
C LYS A 134 -7.60 -0.19 10.37
N LEU A 135 -7.65 0.41 11.58
CA LEU A 135 -8.30 1.70 11.79
C LEU A 135 -7.63 2.79 10.95
N ASN A 136 -6.30 2.81 10.93
CA ASN A 136 -5.53 3.80 10.19
C ASN A 136 -5.86 3.75 8.69
N HIS A 137 -5.80 2.55 8.12
CA HIS A 137 -6.08 2.27 6.73
C HIS A 137 -7.54 2.57 6.36
N PHE A 138 -8.47 2.28 7.27
CA PHE A 138 -9.88 2.64 7.11
C PHE A 138 -10.05 4.16 6.99
N PHE A 139 -9.50 4.96 7.90
CA PHE A 139 -9.63 6.41 7.82
C PHE A 139 -8.87 7.04 6.67
N LEU A 140 -7.73 6.48 6.24
CA LEU A 140 -7.06 6.92 5.02
C LEU A 140 -7.99 6.78 3.81
N LYS A 141 -8.68 5.64 3.71
CA LYS A 141 -9.68 5.39 2.66
C LYS A 141 -10.83 6.39 2.73
N GLU A 142 -11.36 6.66 3.92
CA GLU A 142 -12.47 7.60 4.07
C GLU A 142 -12.08 9.04 3.75
N ILE A 143 -10.89 9.49 4.16
CA ILE A 143 -10.32 10.79 3.79
C ILE A 143 -10.12 10.86 2.27
N GLY A 144 -9.48 9.86 1.68
CA GLY A 144 -9.26 9.79 0.23
C GLY A 144 -10.57 9.79 -0.56
N ARG A 145 -11.59 9.06 -0.08
CA ARG A 145 -12.93 9.04 -0.68
C ARG A 145 -13.59 10.41 -0.62
N PHE A 146 -13.51 11.10 0.52
CA PHE A 146 -14.09 12.43 0.67
C PHE A 146 -13.45 13.42 -0.30
N ILE A 147 -12.12 13.49 -0.33
CA ILE A 147 -11.35 14.42 -1.17
C ILE A 147 -11.64 14.14 -2.66
N ARG A 148 -11.72 12.88 -3.07
CA ARG A 148 -12.07 12.53 -4.45
C ARG A 148 -13.51 12.89 -4.84
N THR A 149 -14.43 12.86 -3.89
CA THR A 149 -15.86 13.08 -4.17
C THR A 149 -16.20 14.58 -4.16
N PHE A 150 -15.62 15.34 -3.24
CA PHE A 150 -15.99 16.75 -3.00
C PHE A 150 -14.85 17.75 -3.24
N GLY A 151 -13.63 17.28 -3.51
CA GLY A 151 -12.47 18.11 -3.83
C GLY A 151 -12.06 18.01 -5.30
N SER A 152 -11.04 18.77 -5.65
CA SER A 152 -10.32 18.66 -6.93
C SER A 152 -9.07 17.80 -6.71
N SER A 153 -9.18 16.48 -6.90
CA SER A 153 -8.01 15.61 -6.81
C SER A 153 -7.01 15.92 -7.93
N THR A 154 -5.79 16.31 -7.57
CA THR A 154 -4.66 16.51 -8.50
C THR A 154 -3.61 15.41 -8.36
N ALA A 155 -3.95 14.30 -7.68
CA ALA A 155 -3.01 13.25 -7.31
C ALA A 155 -2.28 12.62 -8.52
N LYS A 156 -2.97 12.52 -9.67
CA LYS A 156 -2.38 12.02 -10.93
C LYS A 156 -1.28 12.90 -11.49
N GLU A 157 -1.37 14.21 -11.27
CA GLU A 157 -0.51 15.22 -11.88
C GLU A 157 0.75 15.48 -11.06
N VAL A 158 0.84 14.91 -9.86
CA VAL A 158 2.02 15.01 -8.99
C VAL A 158 3.24 14.43 -9.72
N ASN A 159 4.27 15.25 -9.88
CA ASN A 159 5.56 14.82 -10.43
C ASN A 159 6.47 14.29 -9.31
N PHE A 160 7.62 13.75 -9.72
CA PHE A 160 8.57 13.11 -8.80
C PHE A 160 9.19 14.06 -7.76
N GLU A 161 9.58 15.27 -8.16
CA GLU A 161 10.21 16.22 -7.24
C GLU A 161 9.21 16.75 -6.21
N ASP A 162 7.98 17.03 -6.64
CA ASP A 162 6.90 17.42 -5.75
C ASP A 162 6.62 16.32 -4.72
N PHE A 163 6.50 15.06 -5.17
CA PHE A 163 6.29 13.92 -4.27
C PHE A 163 7.39 13.78 -3.23
N LYS A 164 8.65 13.95 -3.63
CA LYS A 164 9.80 13.84 -2.74
C LYS A 164 9.80 14.93 -1.66
N GLY A 165 9.35 16.13 -1.99
CA GLY A 165 9.21 17.26 -1.07
C GLY A 165 8.05 17.13 -0.07
N MET A 166 7.12 16.20 -0.29
CA MET A 166 5.96 16.01 0.59
C MET A 166 6.35 15.39 1.95
N PRO A 167 5.70 15.80 3.05
CA PRO A 167 5.75 15.06 4.30
C PRO A 167 5.07 13.70 4.17
N VAL A 168 5.41 12.77 5.07
CA VAL A 168 4.92 11.37 5.07
C VAL A 168 3.41 11.26 4.86
N TYR A 169 2.62 12.05 5.59
CA TYR A 169 1.17 11.98 5.52
C TYR A 169 0.63 12.34 4.12
N GLN A 170 1.21 13.34 3.47
CA GLN A 170 0.87 13.70 2.09
C GLN A 170 1.36 12.64 1.12
N LYS A 171 2.55 12.07 1.31
CA LYS A 171 3.03 10.94 0.49
C LYS A 171 2.03 9.78 0.54
N LEU A 172 1.60 9.37 1.74
CA LEU A 172 0.64 8.27 1.92
C LEU A 172 -0.72 8.57 1.31
N LEU A 173 -1.26 9.78 1.51
CA LEU A 173 -2.51 10.19 0.88
C LEU A 173 -2.40 10.21 -0.64
N THR A 174 -1.33 10.80 -1.19
CA THR A 174 -1.09 10.87 -2.63
C THR A 174 -0.98 9.48 -3.24
N LEU A 175 -0.19 8.57 -2.64
CA LEU A 175 -0.10 7.18 -3.12
C LEU A 175 -1.47 6.49 -3.08
N HIS A 176 -2.24 6.66 -1.99
CA HIS A 176 -3.59 6.10 -1.89
C HIS A 176 -4.53 6.63 -2.98
N MET A 177 -4.57 7.95 -3.19
CA MET A 177 -5.41 8.59 -4.21
C MET A 177 -5.01 8.13 -5.62
N ARG A 178 -3.71 8.08 -5.92
CA ARG A 178 -3.20 7.62 -7.22
C ARG A 178 -3.59 6.18 -7.51
N ARG A 179 -3.44 5.26 -6.54
CA ARG A 179 -3.93 3.88 -6.68
C ARG A 179 -5.41 3.82 -6.96
N ALA A 180 -6.20 4.62 -6.24
CA ALA A 180 -7.65 4.60 -6.37
C ALA A 180 -8.14 5.15 -7.73
N GLU A 181 -7.31 5.93 -8.44
CA GLU A 181 -7.67 6.52 -9.72
C GLU A 181 -6.93 5.95 -10.95
N LEU A 182 -5.77 5.32 -10.75
CA LEU A 182 -4.94 4.69 -11.79
C LEU A 182 -4.97 3.16 -11.74
N GLY A 183 -5.46 2.58 -10.63
CA GLY A 183 -5.53 1.15 -10.40
C GLY A 183 -4.43 0.63 -9.49
N ASP A 184 -4.66 -0.57 -8.95
CA ASP A 184 -3.80 -1.18 -7.93
C ASP A 184 -2.44 -1.67 -8.46
N SER A 185 -2.31 -1.83 -9.78
CA SER A 185 -1.10 -2.30 -10.46
C SER A 185 -0.30 -1.16 -11.10
N VAL A 186 -0.52 0.10 -10.70
CA VAL A 186 0.15 1.28 -11.27
C VAL A 186 1.69 1.19 -11.16
N VAL A 187 2.21 0.47 -10.17
CA VAL A 187 3.66 0.26 -9.99
C VAL A 187 4.32 -0.56 -11.10
N ASP A 188 3.54 -1.35 -11.84
CA ASP A 188 4.03 -2.18 -12.94
C ASP A 188 3.99 -1.46 -14.29
N ASP A 189 3.29 -0.33 -14.37
CA ASP A 189 3.27 0.54 -15.53
C ASP A 189 4.58 1.35 -15.61
N ARG A 190 5.35 1.13 -16.68
CA ARG A 190 6.70 1.72 -16.84
C ARG A 190 6.70 3.24 -16.91
N ASP A 191 5.60 3.83 -17.36
CA ASP A 191 5.46 5.28 -17.51
C ASP A 191 4.91 5.94 -16.24
N SER A 192 4.61 5.16 -15.19
CA SER A 192 4.07 5.69 -13.94
C SER A 192 5.13 6.26 -13.01
N LEU A 193 4.69 7.22 -12.18
CA LEU A 193 5.50 7.75 -11.09
C LEU A 193 5.91 6.62 -10.12
N GLU A 194 5.02 5.69 -9.83
CA GLU A 194 5.21 4.56 -8.91
C GLU A 194 6.31 3.61 -9.40
N HIS A 195 6.34 3.32 -10.70
CA HIS A 195 7.42 2.54 -11.30
C HIS A 195 8.76 3.25 -11.19
N HIS A 196 8.79 4.56 -11.47
CA HIS A 196 10.00 5.36 -11.30
C HIS A 196 10.46 5.43 -9.84
N MET A 197 9.54 5.62 -8.89
CA MET A 197 9.81 5.63 -7.45
C MET A 197 10.34 4.29 -6.95
N ARG A 198 9.83 3.17 -7.50
CA ARG A 198 10.36 1.83 -7.23
C ARG A 198 11.81 1.72 -7.69
N ASN A 199 12.09 2.09 -8.93
CA ASN A 199 13.44 1.96 -9.53
C ASN A 199 14.49 2.89 -8.90
N THR A 200 14.06 4.04 -8.35
CA THR A 200 14.94 5.00 -7.68
C THR A 200 15.07 4.78 -6.16
N GLY A 201 14.45 3.71 -5.63
CA GLY A 201 14.53 3.34 -4.21
C GLY A 201 13.82 4.32 -3.28
N VAL A 202 12.80 5.05 -3.77
CA VAL A 202 12.01 5.96 -2.92
C VAL A 202 11.17 5.19 -1.91
N PHE A 203 10.58 4.06 -2.30
CA PHE A 203 9.80 3.21 -1.38
C PHE A 203 10.67 2.62 -0.27
N ASP A 204 11.93 2.24 -0.56
CA ASP A 204 12.87 1.78 0.45
C ASP A 204 13.20 2.89 1.47
N LYS A 205 13.39 4.13 1.00
CA LYS A 205 13.60 5.28 1.90
C LYS A 205 12.36 5.56 2.75
N LEU A 206 11.18 5.57 2.14
CA LEU A 206 9.92 5.83 2.83
C LEU A 206 9.59 4.77 3.88
N LYS A 207 9.92 3.50 3.60
CA LYS A 207 9.85 2.39 4.58
C LYS A 207 10.64 2.70 5.86
N HIS A 208 11.81 3.32 5.73
CA HIS A 208 12.66 3.66 6.87
C HIS A 208 12.20 4.91 7.64
N GLU A 209 11.19 5.65 7.15
CA GLU A 209 10.61 6.79 7.86
C GLU A 209 9.70 6.36 9.05
N GLY A 210 9.27 5.09 9.10
CA GLY A 210 8.55 4.54 10.26
C GLY A 210 7.74 3.27 9.96
N PRO A 211 7.15 2.63 10.99
CA PRO A 211 6.39 1.39 10.85
C PRO A 211 5.08 1.56 10.07
N LEU A 212 4.47 2.75 10.13
CA LEU A 212 3.22 3.04 9.43
C LEU A 212 3.43 3.11 7.90
N PRO A 213 4.37 3.91 7.36
CA PRO A 213 4.70 3.86 5.94
C PRO A 213 5.07 2.47 5.45
N GLU A 214 5.87 1.71 6.21
CA GLU A 214 6.18 0.33 5.87
C GLU A 214 4.92 -0.54 5.72
N SER A 215 4.00 -0.46 6.67
CA SER A 215 2.75 -1.24 6.64
C SER A 215 1.93 -0.92 5.40
N TYR A 216 1.83 0.35 5.02
CA TYR A 216 1.15 0.77 3.78
C TYR A 216 1.85 0.26 2.52
N LEU A 217 3.18 0.40 2.43
CA LEU A 217 3.91 -0.04 1.25
C LEU A 217 3.86 -1.56 1.08
N ARG A 218 3.77 -2.33 2.17
CA ARG A 218 3.50 -3.78 2.12
C ARG A 218 2.08 -4.08 1.65
N GLU A 219 1.07 -3.45 2.28
CA GLU A 219 -0.34 -3.60 1.91
C GLU A 219 -0.59 -3.28 0.42
N TRP A 220 0.15 -2.32 -0.13
CA TRP A 220 0.06 -1.90 -1.53
C TRP A 220 0.98 -2.67 -2.49
N ASN A 221 1.75 -3.64 -2.01
CA ASN A 221 2.73 -4.39 -2.80
C ASN A 221 3.78 -3.49 -3.50
N TYR A 222 4.14 -2.37 -2.87
CA TYR A 222 5.18 -1.45 -3.36
C TYR A 222 6.56 -1.82 -2.86
N LEU A 223 6.65 -2.55 -1.75
CA LEU A 223 7.89 -3.17 -1.32
C LEU A 223 8.09 -4.45 -2.11
N ILE A 224 9.23 -4.55 -2.78
CA ILE A 224 9.60 -5.78 -3.45
C ILE A 224 10.12 -6.74 -2.38
N GLU A 225 9.34 -7.77 -2.06
CA GLU A 225 9.81 -8.97 -1.34
C GLU A 225 10.69 -9.82 -2.28
N GLU A 226 11.76 -9.22 -2.79
CA GLU A 226 12.64 -9.90 -3.73
C GLU A 226 13.55 -10.85 -2.96
N SER A 227 13.32 -12.15 -3.16
CA SER A 227 14.38 -13.13 -3.06
C SER A 227 15.57 -12.63 -3.88
N PHE A 228 16.76 -12.68 -3.30
CA PHE A 228 18.03 -12.30 -3.93
C PHE A 228 18.17 -12.79 -5.40
N MET A 229 17.54 -13.92 -5.74
CA MET A 229 17.56 -14.54 -7.06
C MET A 229 16.80 -13.77 -8.15
N ASP A 230 15.73 -13.05 -7.80
CA ASP A 230 14.92 -12.31 -8.76
C ASP A 230 15.61 -10.99 -9.15
N ARG A 231 16.28 -10.33 -8.19
CA ARG A 231 17.22 -9.22 -8.45
C ARG A 231 18.36 -9.65 -9.36
N LEU A 232 18.95 -10.82 -9.09
CA LEU A 232 20.03 -11.37 -9.91
C LEU A 232 19.55 -11.66 -11.34
N LYS A 233 18.37 -12.24 -11.52
CA LYS A 233 17.78 -12.52 -12.84
C LYS A 233 17.48 -11.24 -13.62
N ALA A 234 16.88 -10.23 -13.00
CA ALA A 234 16.59 -8.96 -13.66
C ALA A 234 17.88 -8.29 -14.16
N SER A 235 18.88 -8.20 -13.29
CA SER A 235 20.20 -7.64 -13.63
C SER A 235 20.94 -8.46 -14.70
N LEU A 236 20.90 -9.79 -14.61
CA LEU A 236 21.45 -10.69 -15.63
C LEU A 236 20.72 -10.58 -16.96
N SER A 237 19.41 -10.36 -16.97
CA SER A 237 18.62 -10.22 -18.21
C SER A 237 18.96 -8.93 -18.96
N GLU A 238 19.16 -7.82 -18.25
CA GLU A 238 19.60 -6.55 -18.86
C GLU A 238 21.06 -6.65 -19.34
N ALA A 239 21.93 -7.28 -18.55
CA ALA A 239 23.32 -7.52 -18.94
C ALA A 239 23.41 -8.46 -20.17
N TRP A 240 22.56 -9.49 -20.23
CA TRP A 240 22.46 -10.41 -21.36
C TRP A 240 21.91 -9.74 -22.62
N GLY A 241 20.91 -8.87 -22.47
CA GLY A 241 20.40 -8.04 -23.57
C GLY A 241 21.49 -7.13 -24.18
N LYS A 242 22.30 -6.50 -23.32
CA LYS A 242 23.45 -5.69 -23.73
C LYS A 242 24.58 -6.53 -24.35
N LEU A 243 24.89 -7.71 -23.79
CA LEU A 243 25.87 -8.64 -24.35
C LEU A 243 25.43 -9.16 -25.73
N LYS A 244 24.16 -9.55 -25.89
CA LYS A 244 23.61 -10.02 -27.17
C LYS A 244 23.69 -8.93 -28.25
N GLY A 245 23.49 -7.66 -27.88
CA GLY A 245 23.70 -6.52 -28.77
C GLY A 245 25.18 -6.28 -29.13
N PHE A 246 26.11 -6.60 -28.24
CA PHE A 246 27.55 -6.49 -28.49
C PHE A 246 28.09 -7.60 -29.40
N PHE A 247 27.51 -8.80 -29.32
CA PHE A 247 27.90 -9.97 -30.14
C PHE A 247 27.15 -10.09 -31.47
N SER A 248 26.11 -9.29 -31.72
CA SER A 248 25.36 -9.33 -32.99
C SER A 248 26.09 -8.70 -34.18
N SER A 249 27.18 -7.95 -33.93
CA SER A 249 27.99 -7.32 -34.98
C SER A 249 29.46 -7.72 -34.86
N PHE A 250 29.91 -8.52 -35.82
CA PHE A 250 31.28 -9.02 -35.91
C PHE A 250 32.33 -7.89 -36.01
N ASN A 251 31.94 -6.71 -36.52
CA ASN A 251 32.81 -5.54 -36.63
C ASN A 251 33.08 -4.86 -35.27
N TYR A 252 32.12 -4.89 -34.33
CA TYR A 252 32.31 -4.34 -32.98
C TYR A 252 33.19 -5.25 -32.10
N VAL A 253 33.06 -6.57 -32.25
CA VAL A 253 33.93 -7.55 -31.56
C VAL A 253 35.39 -7.38 -31.99
N LYS A 254 35.64 -7.16 -33.28
CA LYS A 254 36.98 -6.89 -33.82
C LYS A 254 37.58 -5.58 -33.28
N LEU A 255 36.76 -4.54 -33.10
CA LEU A 255 37.17 -3.25 -32.53
C LEU A 255 37.45 -3.34 -31.02
N ALA A 256 36.65 -4.10 -30.28
CA ALA A 256 36.87 -4.35 -28.85
C ALA A 256 38.11 -5.22 -28.59
N LEU A 257 38.45 -6.14 -29.49
CA LEU A 257 39.71 -6.92 -29.40
C LEU A 257 40.96 -6.09 -29.74
N ALA A 258 40.82 -4.99 -30.49
CA ALA A 258 41.94 -4.12 -30.86
C ALA A 258 42.36 -3.14 -29.74
N GLN A 259 41.48 -2.86 -28.77
CA GLN A 259 41.79 -2.01 -27.63
C GLN A 259 42.41 -2.81 -26.48
N ARG A 260 43.59 -2.36 -26.01
CA ARG A 260 44.45 -3.08 -25.06
C ARG A 260 43.77 -3.38 -23.71
N TYR A 261 42.81 -2.55 -23.27
CA TYR A 261 42.12 -2.70 -21.98
C TYR A 261 40.94 -3.68 -22.04
N SER A 262 40.20 -3.72 -23.15
CA SER A 262 39.09 -4.66 -23.38
C SER A 262 39.57 -6.08 -23.69
N GLY A 263 40.78 -6.23 -24.24
CA GLY A 263 41.45 -7.53 -24.36
C GLY A 263 41.61 -8.23 -23.00
N TYR A 264 42.10 -7.52 -21.97
CA TYR A 264 42.24 -8.10 -20.62
C TYR A 264 40.92 -8.54 -20.01
N MET A 265 39.84 -7.76 -20.22
CA MET A 265 38.50 -8.13 -19.76
C MET A 265 37.99 -9.38 -20.49
N PHE A 266 38.20 -9.49 -21.80
CA PHE A 266 37.82 -10.65 -22.59
C PHE A 266 38.59 -11.91 -22.19
N TYR A 267 39.93 -11.82 -22.07
CA TYR A 267 40.75 -12.94 -21.59
C TYR A 267 40.45 -13.32 -20.15
N GLY A 268 40.14 -12.35 -19.27
CA GLY A 268 39.69 -12.59 -17.91
C GLY A 268 38.38 -13.35 -17.85
N LEU A 269 37.40 -12.97 -18.68
CA LEU A 269 36.10 -13.62 -18.75
C LEU A 269 36.21 -15.04 -19.32
N ILE A 270 37.08 -15.25 -20.33
CA ILE A 270 37.41 -16.58 -20.84
C ILE A 270 38.11 -17.43 -19.78
N MET A 271 39.07 -16.89 -19.02
CA MET A 271 39.72 -17.64 -17.93
C MET A 271 38.71 -18.08 -16.86
N VAL A 272 37.80 -17.19 -16.45
CA VAL A 272 36.73 -17.53 -15.50
C VAL A 272 35.81 -18.62 -16.06
N LEU A 273 35.47 -18.55 -17.35
CA LEU A 273 34.68 -19.58 -18.03
C LEU A 273 35.39 -20.94 -18.02
N PHE A 274 36.70 -20.98 -18.29
CA PHE A 274 37.48 -22.22 -18.25
C PHE A 274 37.63 -22.78 -16.84
N ILE A 275 37.79 -21.93 -15.83
CA ILE A 275 37.79 -22.35 -14.42
C ILE A 275 36.43 -22.97 -14.07
N LEU A 276 35.33 -22.32 -14.43
CA LEU A 276 33.98 -22.86 -14.21
C LEU A 276 33.75 -24.20 -14.92
N LEU A 277 34.20 -24.33 -16.18
CA LEU A 277 34.13 -25.59 -16.91
C LEU A 277 34.98 -26.69 -16.25
N ALA A 278 36.17 -26.35 -15.75
CA ALA A 278 37.05 -27.29 -15.06
C ALA A 278 36.46 -27.83 -13.75
N PHE A 279 35.56 -27.09 -13.08
CA PHE A 279 34.84 -27.58 -11.91
C PHE A 279 33.52 -28.29 -12.26
N LEU A 280 32.76 -27.77 -13.24
CA LEU A 280 31.42 -28.29 -13.58
C LEU A 280 31.47 -29.59 -14.38
N VAL A 281 32.47 -29.77 -15.26
CA VAL A 281 32.59 -30.98 -16.09
C VAL A 281 32.93 -32.21 -15.24
N PRO A 282 33.91 -32.18 -14.32
CA PRO A 282 34.18 -33.32 -13.44
C PRO A 282 33.00 -33.65 -12.53
N MET A 283 32.30 -32.66 -11.96
CA MET A 283 31.12 -32.90 -11.12
C MET A 283 29.98 -33.60 -11.86
N LYS A 284 29.71 -33.23 -13.11
CA LYS A 284 28.71 -33.93 -13.93
C LYS A 284 29.19 -35.30 -14.39
N TRP A 285 30.49 -35.47 -14.60
CA TRP A 285 31.06 -36.77 -14.96
C TRP A 285 31.01 -37.76 -13.79
N THR A 286 31.29 -37.31 -12.56
CA THR A 286 31.21 -38.16 -11.36
C THR A 286 29.77 -38.56 -11.03
N SER A 287 28.79 -37.67 -11.21
CA SER A 287 27.38 -38.03 -11.00
C SER A 287 26.88 -39.02 -12.06
N TYR A 288 27.33 -38.87 -13.31
CA TYR A 288 27.05 -39.82 -14.38
C TYR A 288 27.71 -41.18 -14.14
N SER A 289 28.98 -41.20 -13.71
CA SER A 289 29.68 -42.46 -13.42
C SER A 289 29.08 -43.19 -12.22
N GLN A 290 28.68 -42.46 -11.18
CA GLN A 290 28.01 -43.06 -10.01
C GLN A 290 26.65 -43.66 -10.40
N SER A 291 25.84 -42.94 -11.19
CA SER A 291 24.54 -43.46 -11.64
C SER A 291 24.69 -44.74 -12.47
N ARG A 292 25.69 -44.80 -13.36
CA ARG A 292 26.01 -46.00 -14.15
C ARG A 292 26.51 -47.16 -13.29
N LEU A 293 27.26 -46.88 -12.24
CA LEU A 293 27.79 -47.90 -11.33
C LEU A 293 26.66 -48.50 -10.50
N THR A 294 25.75 -47.66 -10.00
CA THR A 294 24.54 -48.11 -9.29
C THR A 294 23.61 -48.92 -10.19
N GLU A 295 23.38 -48.50 -11.44
CA GLU A 295 22.60 -49.30 -12.41
C GLU A 295 23.26 -50.66 -12.71
N PHE A 296 24.58 -50.73 -12.68
CA PHE A 296 25.31 -51.97 -12.90
C PHE A 296 25.21 -52.91 -11.69
N GLU A 297 25.39 -52.37 -10.48
CA GLU A 297 25.22 -53.12 -9.22
C GLU A 297 23.81 -53.69 -9.10
N GLN A 298 22.78 -52.90 -9.43
CA GLN A 298 21.39 -53.36 -9.43
C GLN A 298 21.15 -54.50 -10.43
N ARG A 299 21.72 -54.41 -11.64
CA ARG A 299 21.59 -55.48 -12.64
C ARG A 299 22.31 -56.77 -12.24
N VAL A 300 23.42 -56.66 -11.51
CA VAL A 300 24.15 -57.81 -10.99
C VAL A 300 23.35 -58.47 -9.86
N GLU A 301 22.77 -57.68 -8.97
CA GLU A 301 21.90 -58.17 -7.88
C GLU A 301 20.65 -58.86 -8.45
N ASP A 302 19.97 -58.24 -9.41
CA ASP A 302 18.80 -58.82 -10.10
C ASP A 302 19.14 -60.14 -10.83
N THR A 303 20.35 -60.27 -11.37
CA THR A 303 20.78 -61.52 -12.03
C THR A 303 21.22 -62.60 -11.04
N MET A 304 21.76 -62.23 -9.87
CA MET A 304 22.05 -63.19 -8.79
C MET A 304 20.76 -63.74 -8.18
N ASP A 305 19.74 -62.90 -7.97
CA ASP A 305 18.41 -63.32 -7.52
C ASP A 305 17.70 -64.20 -8.57
N ALA A 306 17.86 -63.88 -9.86
CA ALA A 306 17.27 -64.68 -10.95
C ALA A 306 17.99 -66.04 -11.20
N THR A 307 19.26 -66.18 -10.79
CA THR A 307 20.04 -67.42 -11.00
C THR A 307 20.06 -68.37 -9.81
N GLY A 308 19.35 -68.04 -8.72
CA GLY A 308 19.03 -69.00 -7.66
C GLY A 308 20.25 -69.56 -6.95
N ARG A 309 20.88 -68.72 -6.12
CA ARG A 309 21.57 -69.18 -4.91
C ARG A 309 20.86 -68.63 -3.70
#